data_AF-A0A368Y7X9-F1
#
_entry.id   AF-A0A368Y7X9-F1
#
_cell.length_a   1.000
_cell.length_b   1.000
_cell.length_c   1.000
_cell.angle_alpha   90.00
_cell.angle_beta   90.00
_cell.angle_gamma   90.00
#
_symmetry.space_group_name_H-M   'P 1'
#
loop_
_entity.id
_entity.type
_entity.pdbx_description
1 polymer ?
#
loop_
_entity_poly.entity_id
_entity_poly.type
_entity_poly.pdbx_seq_one_letter_code
_entity_poly.pdbx_strand_id
1 'polypeptide(L)'
;MQRPQRLFPDQSHQMTPPPSKEVFIQGITHDGRTFRPSDWAERLAGVLSQFRPGGPQPGSHLGYSPWCVPTTVNGVKCVIVHRDLREYDVMAWDFAMNFARDNELQVAEACLVPEPPKR
;
A
#
# COMPACT_ATOMS: atom_id res chain seq x y z
N MET A 1 -11.22 -7.46 59.97
CA MET A 1 -10.68 -8.52 59.07
C MET A 1 -10.84 -8.04 57.64
N GLN A 2 -9.77 -7.52 57.05
CA GLN A 2 -9.74 -6.94 55.70
C GLN A 2 -9.43 -8.06 54.68
N ARG A 3 -10.26 -8.22 53.65
CA ARG A 3 -9.92 -9.04 52.47
C ARG A 3 -8.96 -8.24 51.57
N PRO A 4 -7.86 -8.82 51.06
CA PRO A 4 -6.95 -8.09 50.18
C PRO A 4 -7.54 -7.99 48.77
N GLN A 5 -7.49 -6.79 48.21
CA GLN A 5 -7.77 -6.57 46.79
C GLN A 5 -6.59 -7.10 45.98
N ARG A 6 -6.86 -7.98 45.00
CA ARG A 6 -5.86 -8.39 44.02
C ARG A 6 -5.69 -7.25 43.02
N LEU A 7 -4.49 -6.68 42.98
CA LEU A 7 -4.01 -5.82 41.89
C LEU A 7 -3.99 -6.64 40.60
N PHE A 8 -4.79 -6.25 39.61
CA PHE A 8 -4.61 -6.69 38.23
C PHE A 8 -3.45 -5.87 37.63
N PRO A 9 -2.45 -6.50 36.99
CA PRO A 9 -1.43 -5.73 36.29
C PRO A 9 -2.05 -5.06 35.06
N ASP A 10 -1.84 -3.75 34.95
CA ASP A 10 -2.10 -2.95 33.74
C ASP A 10 -1.20 -3.48 32.62
N GLN A 11 -1.72 -4.38 31.80
CA GLN A 11 -1.06 -4.77 30.57
C GLN A 11 -1.51 -3.81 29.47
N SER A 12 -0.78 -2.71 29.37
CA SER A 12 -0.69 -1.88 28.16
C SER A 12 -0.15 -2.76 27.02
N HIS A 13 -1.04 -3.56 26.43
CA HIS A 13 -0.78 -4.22 25.15
C HIS A 13 -0.57 -3.09 24.14
N GLN A 14 0.68 -2.90 23.72
CA GLN A 14 0.97 -2.22 22.47
C GLN A 14 0.30 -3.03 21.36
N MET A 15 -0.92 -2.63 21.00
CA MET A 15 -1.62 -3.21 19.86
C MET A 15 -0.94 -2.65 18.62
N THR A 16 0.07 -3.35 18.12
CA THR A 16 0.58 -3.07 16.78
C THR A 16 -0.60 -3.27 15.84
N PRO A 17 -1.08 -2.23 15.12
CA PRO A 17 -2.16 -2.42 14.18
C PRO A 17 -1.75 -3.48 13.16
N PRO A 18 -2.68 -4.32 12.68
CA PRO A 18 -2.36 -5.26 11.62
C PRO A 18 -1.74 -4.50 10.44
N PRO A 19 -0.73 -5.07 9.78
CA PRO A 19 -0.09 -4.40 8.65
C PRO A 19 -1.15 -4.03 7.61
N SER A 20 -1.05 -2.82 7.06
CA SER A 20 -1.98 -2.34 6.05
C SER A 20 -2.00 -3.29 4.86
N LYS A 21 -3.19 -3.55 4.31
CA LYS A 21 -3.30 -4.37 3.10
C LYS A 21 -2.77 -3.67 1.85
N GLU A 22 -2.60 -2.35 1.92
CA GLU A 22 -2.17 -1.52 0.80
C GLU A 22 -0.93 -0.71 1.17
N VAL A 23 -0.09 -0.50 0.16
CA VAL A 23 1.10 0.35 0.18
C VAL A 23 0.97 1.40 -0.91
N PHE A 24 1.31 2.64 -0.59
CA PHE A 24 1.30 3.78 -1.49
C PHE A 24 2.73 4.14 -1.88
N ILE A 25 3.05 4.04 -3.17
CA ILE A 25 4.26 4.63 -3.74
C ILE A 25 3.88 6.04 -4.21
N GLN A 26 4.46 7.06 -3.59
CA GLN A 26 4.19 8.45 -3.92
C GLN A 26 5.19 8.94 -4.96
N GLY A 27 4.72 9.73 -5.93
CA GLY A 27 5.55 10.40 -6.94
C GLY A 27 6.32 11.59 -6.36
N ILE A 28 6.77 11.47 -5.12
CA ILE A 28 7.63 12.42 -4.40
C ILE A 28 8.83 11.63 -3.92
N THR A 29 10.02 12.12 -4.22
CA THR A 29 11.28 11.54 -3.75
C THR A 29 11.50 11.84 -2.27
N HIS A 30 12.42 11.13 -1.61
CA HIS A 30 12.77 11.39 -0.21
C HIS A 30 13.30 12.81 0.03
N ASP A 31 13.88 13.46 -0.98
CA ASP A 31 14.31 14.86 -0.94
C ASP A 31 13.20 15.88 -1.33
N GLY A 32 11.96 15.41 -1.50
CA GLY A 32 10.78 16.25 -1.67
C GLY A 32 10.48 16.73 -3.10
N ARG A 33 11.16 16.17 -4.11
CA ARG A 33 10.94 16.55 -5.52
C ARG A 33 9.84 15.69 -6.15
N THR A 34 9.06 16.29 -7.05
CA THR A 34 8.09 15.53 -7.86
C THR A 34 8.80 14.65 -8.87
N PHE A 35 8.46 13.36 -8.86
CA PHE A 35 8.98 12.37 -9.81
C PHE A 35 8.34 12.55 -11.20
N ARG A 36 9.13 12.28 -12.24
CA ARG A 36 8.76 12.47 -13.65
C ARG A 36 9.16 11.25 -14.47
N PRO A 37 8.51 11.00 -15.62
CA PRO A 37 7.41 11.77 -16.22
C PRO A 37 6.10 11.67 -15.41
N SER A 38 5.13 12.54 -15.68
CA SER A 38 3.86 12.57 -14.92
C SER A 38 2.95 11.36 -15.15
N ASP A 39 3.23 10.53 -16.15
CA ASP A 39 2.51 9.31 -16.48
C ASP A 39 3.19 8.04 -15.91
N TRP A 40 4.18 8.20 -15.02
CA TRP A 40 4.93 7.08 -14.45
C TRP A 40 4.04 6.07 -13.72
N ALA A 41 3.00 6.55 -13.02
CA ALA A 41 2.12 5.72 -12.23
C ALA A 41 1.33 4.76 -13.12
N GLU A 42 0.76 5.31 -14.21
CA GLU A 42 0.04 4.57 -15.23
C GLU A 42 0.97 3.56 -15.94
N ARG A 43 2.24 3.94 -16.19
CA ARG A 43 3.24 3.03 -16.77
C ARG A 43 3.56 1.86 -15.85
N LEU A 44 3.83 2.12 -14.56
CA LEU A 44 4.10 1.06 -13.59
C LEU A 44 2.91 0.10 -13.45
N ALA A 45 1.70 0.65 -13.33
CA ALA A 45 0.48 -0.16 -13.24
C ALA A 45 0.21 -0.97 -14.53
N GLY A 46 0.55 -0.43 -15.70
CA GLY A 46 0.45 -1.14 -16.96
C GLY A 46 1.34 -2.39 -17.02
N VAL A 47 2.59 -2.29 -16.55
CA VAL A 47 3.53 -3.44 -16.44
C VAL A 47 2.94 -4.55 -15.57
N LEU A 48 2.23 -4.16 -14.50
CA LEU A 48 1.66 -5.08 -13.52
C LEU A 48 0.21 -5.52 -13.85
N SER A 49 -0.36 -5.08 -14.98
CA SER A 49 -1.76 -5.35 -15.35
C SER A 49 -2.14 -6.84 -15.40
N GLN A 50 -1.20 -7.71 -15.76
CA GLN A 50 -1.42 -9.15 -15.90
C GLN A 50 -1.58 -9.89 -14.56
N PHE A 51 -1.06 -9.33 -13.46
CA PHE A 51 -1.10 -9.97 -12.14
C PHE A 51 -2.42 -9.67 -11.46
N ARG A 52 -3.38 -10.59 -11.50
CA ARG A 52 -4.73 -10.36 -10.98
C ARG A 52 -5.41 -11.67 -10.57
N PRO A 53 -6.47 -11.62 -9.74
CA PRO A 53 -7.26 -12.79 -9.41
C PRO A 53 -7.81 -13.48 -10.67
N GLY A 54 -7.66 -14.80 -10.76
CA GLY A 54 -8.09 -15.58 -11.93
C GLY A 54 -7.19 -15.46 -13.16
N GLY A 55 -6.05 -14.78 -13.05
CA GLY A 55 -5.07 -14.62 -14.12
C GLY A 55 -5.52 -13.71 -15.28
N PRO A 56 -4.69 -13.61 -16.34
CA PRO A 56 -5.00 -12.80 -17.52
C PRO A 56 -6.20 -13.37 -18.29
N GLN A 57 -7.26 -12.57 -18.41
CA GLN A 57 -8.44 -12.85 -19.23
C GLN A 57 -8.42 -12.01 -20.52
N PRO A 58 -9.14 -12.38 -21.59
CA PRO A 58 -9.27 -11.54 -22.78
C PRO A 58 -9.64 -10.09 -22.43
N GLY A 59 -8.86 -9.12 -22.91
CA GLY A 59 -9.02 -7.70 -22.58
C GLY A 59 -8.36 -7.24 -21.27
N SER A 60 -7.73 -8.12 -20.49
CA SER A 60 -7.05 -7.73 -19.23
C SER A 60 -5.90 -6.75 -19.43
N HIS A 61 -5.26 -6.79 -20.60
CA HIS A 61 -4.18 -5.87 -20.96
C HIS A 61 -4.66 -4.43 -21.22
N LEU A 62 -5.98 -4.20 -21.30
CA LEU A 62 -6.58 -2.88 -21.53
C LEU A 62 -6.84 -2.12 -20.22
N GLY A 63 -6.72 -2.79 -19.08
CA GLY A 63 -6.96 -2.21 -17.76
C GLY A 63 -5.83 -2.48 -16.79
N TYR A 64 -5.92 -1.89 -15.60
CA TYR A 64 -4.97 -2.13 -14.53
C TYR A 64 -5.35 -3.37 -13.70
N SER A 65 -4.35 -3.92 -13.02
CA SER A 65 -4.59 -4.93 -11.99
C SER A 65 -5.34 -4.32 -10.81
N PRO A 66 -6.29 -5.04 -10.16
CA PRO A 66 -6.87 -4.59 -8.90
C PRO A 66 -5.83 -4.49 -7.76
N TRP A 67 -4.66 -5.11 -7.91
CA TRP A 67 -3.58 -5.06 -6.92
C TRP A 67 -2.50 -4.02 -7.23
N CYS A 68 -2.58 -3.31 -8.36
CA CYS A 68 -1.68 -2.23 -8.70
C CYS A 68 -2.43 -1.15 -9.49
N VAL A 69 -2.85 -0.09 -8.79
CA VAL A 69 -3.76 0.93 -9.33
C VAL A 69 -3.10 2.31 -9.31
N PRO A 70 -3.02 3.02 -10.45
CA PRO A 70 -2.52 4.38 -10.48
C PRO A 70 -3.60 5.34 -9.96
N THR A 71 -3.19 6.34 -9.19
CA THR A 71 -4.11 7.33 -8.60
C THR A 71 -3.44 8.70 -8.46
N THR A 72 -4.19 9.68 -7.98
CA THR A 72 -3.69 11.00 -7.61
C THR A 72 -4.20 11.36 -6.22
N VAL A 73 -3.28 11.64 -5.30
CA VAL A 73 -3.59 12.04 -3.92
C VAL A 73 -3.04 13.44 -3.71
N ASN A 74 -3.88 14.41 -3.35
CA ASN A 74 -3.48 15.81 -3.13
C ASN A 74 -2.68 16.41 -4.32
N GLY A 75 -3.04 16.07 -5.56
CA GLY A 75 -2.35 16.52 -6.76
C GLY A 75 -1.03 15.81 -7.08
N VAL A 76 -0.60 14.87 -6.24
CA VAL A 76 0.59 14.03 -6.44
C VAL A 76 0.18 12.70 -7.08
N LYS A 77 0.88 12.30 -8.13
CA LYS A 77 0.70 10.99 -8.76
C LYS A 77 1.22 9.89 -7.83
N CYS A 78 0.42 8.84 -7.64
CA CYS A 78 0.75 7.71 -6.77
C CYS A 78 0.37 6.38 -7.41
N VAL A 79 0.91 5.29 -6.89
CA VAL A 79 0.46 3.92 -7.17
C VAL A 79 0.08 3.25 -5.86
N ILE A 80 -1.10 2.64 -5.84
CA ILE A 80 -1.56 1.77 -4.74
C ILE A 80 -1.19 0.35 -5.10
N VAL A 81 -0.45 -0.33 -4.22
CA VAL A 81 -0.06 -1.74 -4.36
C VAL A 81 -0.69 -2.54 -3.23
N HIS A 82 -1.53 -3.51 -3.57
CA HIS A 82 -2.17 -4.39 -2.59
C HIS A 82 -1.24 -5.58 -2.26
N ARG A 83 -1.17 -5.97 -0.99
CA ARG A 83 -0.28 -7.04 -0.50
C ARG A 83 -0.60 -8.42 -1.10
N ASP A 84 -1.83 -8.64 -1.53
CA ASP A 84 -2.19 -9.87 -2.28
C ASP A 84 -1.34 -10.06 -3.55
N LEU A 85 -0.77 -9.00 -4.12
CA LEU A 85 0.20 -9.13 -5.21
C LEU A 85 1.41 -9.96 -4.78
N ARG A 86 1.89 -9.81 -3.55
CA ARG A 86 3.02 -10.56 -2.99
C ARG A 86 2.67 -12.03 -2.77
N GLU A 87 1.47 -12.29 -2.26
CA GLU A 87 0.98 -13.65 -2.05
C GLU A 87 0.75 -14.38 -3.39
N TYR A 88 0.40 -13.62 -4.44
CA TYR A 88 0.25 -14.14 -5.79
C TYR A 88 1.60 -14.35 -6.50
N ASP A 89 2.46 -13.33 -6.51
CA ASP A 89 3.78 -13.35 -7.14
C ASP A 89 4.74 -12.39 -6.42
N VAL A 90 5.69 -12.97 -5.68
CA VAL A 90 6.70 -12.22 -4.91
C VAL A 90 7.60 -11.38 -5.83
N MET A 91 7.90 -11.84 -7.05
CA MET A 91 8.75 -11.09 -7.97
C MET A 91 8.04 -9.85 -8.51
N ALA A 92 6.74 -9.93 -8.77
CA ALA A 92 5.93 -8.78 -9.17
C ALA A 92 5.83 -7.73 -8.06
N TRP A 93 5.68 -8.17 -6.81
CA TRP A 93 5.73 -7.29 -5.64
C TRP A 93 7.10 -6.62 -5.49
N ASP A 94 8.18 -7.42 -5.54
CA ASP A 94 9.54 -6.92 -5.41
C ASP A 94 9.88 -5.96 -6.54
N PHE A 95 9.40 -6.18 -7.76
CA PHE A 95 9.54 -5.24 -8.86
C PHE A 95 8.95 -3.85 -8.52
N ALA A 96 7.73 -3.79 -7.97
CA ALA A 96 7.11 -2.52 -7.58
C ALA A 96 7.88 -1.83 -6.43
N MET A 97 8.30 -2.59 -5.42
CA MET A 97 9.02 -2.05 -4.26
C MET A 97 10.44 -1.60 -4.63
N ASN A 98 11.12 -2.34 -5.51
CA ASN A 98 12.43 -1.98 -6.05
C ASN A 98 12.33 -0.75 -6.95
N PHE A 99 11.28 -0.64 -7.78
CA PHE A 99 11.03 0.57 -8.55
C PHE A 99 10.96 1.82 -7.66
N ALA A 100 10.24 1.74 -6.53
CA ALA A 100 10.20 2.85 -5.58
C ALA A 100 11.58 3.15 -4.98
N ARG A 101 12.31 2.12 -4.54
CA ARG A 101 13.63 2.27 -3.94
C ARG A 101 14.64 2.90 -4.91
N ASP A 102 14.72 2.37 -6.13
CA ASP A 102 15.70 2.77 -7.13
C ASP A 102 15.47 4.21 -7.62
N ASN A 103 14.23 4.70 -7.50
CA ASN A 103 13.86 6.07 -7.84
C ASN A 103 13.71 6.97 -6.60
N GLU A 104 14.15 6.50 -5.42
CA GLU A 104 14.12 7.22 -4.14
C GLU A 104 12.72 7.73 -3.75
N LEU A 105 11.67 7.02 -4.15
CA LEU A 105 10.28 7.41 -3.94
C LEU A 105 9.82 7.11 -2.51
N GLN A 106 9.02 8.01 -1.96
CA GLN A 106 8.40 7.81 -0.66
C GLN A 106 7.36 6.69 -0.74
N VAL A 107 7.44 5.77 0.23
CA VAL A 107 6.51 4.66 0.37
C VAL A 107 5.80 4.78 1.71
N ALA A 108 4.47 4.69 1.70
CA ALA A 108 3.64 4.78 2.90
C ALA A 108 2.69 3.58 3.01
N GLU A 109 2.49 3.09 4.22
CA GLU A 109 1.46 2.10 4.52
C GLU A 109 0.10 2.78 4.69
N ALA A 110 -0.94 2.18 4.12
CA ALA A 110 -2.31 2.65 4.29
C ALA A 110 -2.79 2.41 5.74
N CYS A 111 -2.49 3.32 6.65
CA CYS A 111 -3.08 3.25 7.98
C CYS A 111 -4.59 3.43 7.87
N LEU A 112 -5.35 2.38 8.19
CA LEU A 112 -6.79 2.46 8.39
C LEU A 112 -7.05 3.46 9.52
N VAL A 113 -7.45 4.69 9.19
CA VAL A 113 -8.01 5.59 10.20
C VAL A 113 -9.39 5.02 10.56
N PRO A 114 -9.65 4.59 11.80
CA PRO A 114 -10.97 4.13 12.18
C PRO A 114 -11.99 5.23 11.88
N GLU A 115 -13.11 4.88 11.23
CA GLU A 115 -14.14 5.84 10.88
C GLU A 115 -14.56 6.63 12.13
N PRO A 116 -14.69 7.97 12.06
CA PRO A 116 -15.20 8.73 13.18
C PRO A 116 -16.61 8.22 13.51
N PRO A 117 -16.96 8.07 14.81
CA PRO A 117 -18.26 7.53 15.19
C PRO A 117 -19.36 8.36 14.55
N LYS A 118 -20.26 7.69 13.82
CA LYS A 118 -21.48 8.30 13.28
C LYS A 118 -22.24 8.90 14.46
N ARG A 119 -22.38 10.23 14.46
CA ARG A 119 -23.22 10.97 15.41
C ARG A 119 -24.69 10.68 15.15
#